data_AF-A0A1W9I863-F1
#
_entry.id   AF-A0A1W9I863-F1
#
_cell.length_a   1.000
_cell.length_b   1.000
_cell.length_c   1.000
_cell.angle_alpha   90.00
_cell.angle_beta   90.00
_cell.angle_gamma   90.00
#
_symmetry.space_group_name_H-M   'P 1'
#
loop_
_entity.id
_entity.type
_entity.pdbx_description
1 polymer ?
#
loop_
_entity_poly.entity_id
_entity_poly.type
_entity_poly.pdbx_seq_one_letter_code
_entity_poly.pdbx_strand_id
1 'polypeptide(L)'
;MFGLFKKKPAAASVQVLPAELWQGEIGEMLRAVGMHPDDARNTVSFASAADARLAQARVALELQVEQQNAEIQRTNPGCSIAPMYIFTEMVWKGPHSDLLLNRLELTPYDSWNVRLLAADQKSAEALKLPRVHTGEIPQLQDTINTLLGQLEAEHRGAANFKHDMTRDIWGLSNYFWEEHIKPGLAE
;
A
#
# COMPACT_ATOMS: atom_id res chain seq x y z
N MET A 1 31.52 14.86 26.47
CA MET A 1 31.19 13.83 25.47
C MET A 1 29.85 13.21 25.86
N PHE A 2 28.75 13.62 25.22
CA PHE A 2 27.44 13.00 25.42
C PHE A 2 27.21 11.99 24.31
N GLY A 3 27.23 10.70 24.66
CA GLY A 3 26.91 9.61 23.73
C GLY A 3 25.41 9.56 23.48
N LEU A 4 24.99 9.91 22.26
CA LEU A 4 23.64 9.62 21.77
C LEU A 4 23.51 8.10 21.59
N PHE A 5 22.96 7.42 22.58
CA PHE A 5 22.41 6.08 22.37
C PHE A 5 21.16 6.22 21.50
N LYS A 6 21.30 6.03 20.19
CA LYS A 6 20.16 5.75 19.31
C LYS A 6 19.52 4.46 19.83
N LYS A 7 18.37 4.57 20.51
CA LYS A 7 17.52 3.42 20.84
C LYS A 7 17.25 2.70 19.51
N LYS A 8 17.74 1.46 19.39
CA LYS A 8 17.40 0.60 18.25
C LYS A 8 15.86 0.52 18.23
N PRO A 9 15.20 0.73 17.07
CA PRO A 9 13.76 0.52 16.99
C PRO A 9 13.44 -0.90 17.49
N ALA A 10 12.43 -1.01 18.34
CA ALA A 10 12.01 -2.32 18.84
C ALA A 10 11.51 -3.14 17.64
N ALA A 11 12.01 -4.38 17.52
CA ALA A 11 11.55 -5.30 16.49
C ALA A 11 10.04 -5.50 16.65
N ALA A 12 9.30 -5.41 15.54
CA ALA A 12 7.87 -5.69 15.53
C ALA A 12 7.64 -7.15 15.17
N SER A 13 6.76 -7.83 15.88
CA SER A 13 6.38 -9.22 15.57
C SER A 13 4.93 -9.26 15.14
N VAL A 14 4.67 -9.96 14.04
CA VAL A 14 3.34 -10.11 13.46
C VAL A 14 3.00 -11.60 13.40
N GLN A 15 1.77 -11.93 13.75
CA GLN A 15 1.24 -13.28 13.56
C GLN A 15 0.89 -13.51 12.08
N VAL A 16 1.35 -14.62 11.53
CA VAL A 16 1.09 -15.01 10.13
C VAL A 16 -0.37 -15.40 9.95
N LEU A 17 -0.87 -16.24 10.86
CA LEU A 17 -2.27 -16.62 10.96
C LEU A 17 -2.89 -15.80 12.10
N PRO A 18 -3.82 -14.87 11.79
CA PRO A 18 -4.40 -13.98 12.78
C PRO A 18 -5.35 -14.75 13.71
N ALA A 19 -5.57 -14.23 14.92
CA ALA A 19 -6.27 -14.91 16.01
C ALA A 19 -7.68 -15.40 15.62
N GLU A 20 -8.35 -14.70 14.70
CA GLU A 20 -9.69 -15.01 14.21
C GLU A 20 -9.70 -16.31 13.40
N LEU A 21 -8.63 -16.59 12.66
CA LEU A 21 -8.51 -17.77 11.79
C LEU A 21 -8.28 -19.06 12.60
N TRP A 22 -7.87 -18.91 13.87
CA TRP A 22 -7.77 -20.00 14.84
C TRP A 22 -9.11 -20.36 15.51
N GLN A 23 -10.17 -19.61 15.23
CA GLN A 23 -11.51 -19.89 15.70
C GLN A 23 -12.30 -20.72 14.67
N GLY A 24 -13.16 -21.63 15.14
CA GLY A 24 -14.01 -22.46 14.29
C GLY A 24 -13.26 -23.59 13.54
N GLU A 25 -13.92 -24.11 12.49
CA GLU A 25 -13.51 -25.32 11.76
C GLU A 25 -12.11 -25.23 11.15
N ILE A 26 -11.73 -24.07 10.61
CA ILE A 26 -10.38 -23.83 10.07
C ILE A 26 -9.34 -23.97 11.18
N GLY A 27 -9.59 -23.38 12.36
CA GLY A 27 -8.71 -23.49 13.52
C GLY A 27 -8.59 -24.92 14.04
N GLU A 28 -9.67 -25.70 14.02
CA GLU A 28 -9.64 -27.13 14.37
C GLU A 28 -8.78 -27.93 13.39
N MET A 29 -8.91 -27.68 12.09
CA MET A 29 -8.10 -28.32 11.05
C MET A 29 -6.62 -27.98 11.20
N LEU A 30 -6.28 -26.72 11.47
CA LEU A 30 -4.89 -26.29 11.72
C LEU A 30 -4.28 -26.98 12.95
N ARG A 31 -5.05 -27.12 14.03
CA ARG A 31 -4.61 -27.86 15.22
C ARG A 31 -4.47 -29.36 14.93
N ALA A 32 -5.33 -29.95 14.10
CA ALA A 32 -5.27 -31.35 13.72
C ALA A 32 -3.99 -31.72 12.95
N VAL A 33 -3.41 -30.78 12.21
CA VAL A 33 -2.10 -30.95 11.54
C VAL A 33 -0.91 -30.52 12.41
N GLY A 34 -1.14 -30.27 13.71
CA GLY A 34 -0.09 -29.96 14.68
C GLY A 34 0.41 -28.51 14.67
N MET A 35 -0.39 -27.57 14.17
CA MET A 35 -0.09 -26.14 14.24
C MET A 35 -0.79 -25.50 15.43
N HIS A 36 -0.11 -24.57 16.10
CA HIS A 36 -0.66 -23.84 17.25
C HIS A 36 -0.61 -22.31 17.04
N PRO A 37 -1.54 -21.54 17.64
CA PRO A 37 -1.53 -20.08 17.52
C PRO A 37 -0.24 -19.45 18.04
N ASP A 38 0.35 -20.03 19.09
CA ASP A 38 1.56 -19.55 19.75
C ASP A 38 2.85 -20.17 19.17
N ASP A 39 2.75 -20.93 18.06
CA ASP A 39 3.94 -21.47 17.41
C ASP A 39 4.89 -20.32 17.01
N ALA A 40 6.19 -20.49 17.28
CA ALA A 40 7.19 -19.54 16.79
C ALA A 40 7.15 -19.42 15.25
N ARG A 41 6.73 -20.49 14.57
CA ARG A 41 6.49 -20.55 13.12
C ARG A 41 5.31 -19.68 12.67
N ASN A 42 4.37 -19.37 13.56
CA ASN A 42 3.26 -18.46 13.32
C ASN A 42 3.65 -16.98 13.57
N THR A 43 4.91 -16.69 13.89
CA THR A 43 5.39 -15.32 14.15
C THR A 43 6.49 -14.94 13.17
N VAL A 44 6.35 -13.79 12.51
CA VAL A 44 7.42 -13.18 11.71
C VAL A 44 7.91 -11.92 12.41
N SER A 45 9.23 -11.79 12.55
CA SER A 45 9.87 -10.62 13.13
C SER A 45 10.34 -9.66 12.04
N PHE A 46 10.08 -8.38 12.27
CA PHE A 46 10.46 -7.27 11.42
C PHE A 46 11.41 -6.32 12.15
N ALA A 47 12.25 -5.63 11.39
CA ALA A 47 13.21 -4.67 11.95
C ALA A 47 12.53 -3.45 12.58
N SER A 48 11.32 -3.09 12.12
CA SER A 48 10.50 -2.02 12.66
C SER A 48 9.00 -2.28 12.49
N ALA A 49 8.16 -1.52 13.21
CA ALA A 49 6.71 -1.52 13.03
C ALA A 49 6.28 -1.03 11.64
N ALA A 50 7.05 -0.11 11.03
CA ALA A 50 6.79 0.35 9.67
C ALA A 50 7.00 -0.78 8.65
N ASP A 51 8.09 -1.56 8.79
CA ASP A 51 8.35 -2.72 7.91
C ASP A 51 7.25 -3.78 8.03
N ALA A 52 6.80 -4.05 9.26
CA ALA A 52 5.69 -4.97 9.50
C ALA A 52 4.40 -4.49 8.81
N ARG A 53 4.06 -3.21 8.95
CA ARG A 53 2.89 -2.60 8.30
C ARG A 53 2.97 -2.67 6.78
N LEU A 54 4.15 -2.38 6.22
CA LEU A 54 4.39 -2.47 4.77
C LEU A 54 4.18 -3.89 4.25
N ALA A 55 4.71 -4.90 4.95
CA ALA A 55 4.54 -6.29 4.56
C ALA A 55 3.07 -6.72 4.63
N GLN A 56 2.35 -6.36 5.70
CA GLN A 56 0.92 -6.65 5.83
C GLN A 56 0.08 -5.99 4.74
N ALA A 57 0.30 -4.69 4.50
CA ALA A 57 -0.45 -3.94 3.49
C ALA A 57 -0.20 -4.46 2.07
N ARG A 58 1.04 -4.89 1.77
CA ARG A 58 1.37 -5.55 0.51
C ARG A 58 0.57 -6.84 0.31
N VAL A 59 0.60 -7.72 1.31
CA VAL A 59 -0.14 -9.00 1.25
C VAL A 59 -1.64 -8.75 1.12
N ALA A 60 -2.19 -7.77 1.84
CA ALA A 60 -3.59 -7.40 1.72
C ALA A 60 -3.97 -6.97 0.30
N LEU A 61 -3.13 -6.16 -0.35
CA LEU A 61 -3.33 -5.77 -1.75
C LEU A 61 -3.21 -6.96 -2.71
N GLU A 62 -2.20 -7.82 -2.55
CA GLU A 62 -2.02 -9.02 -3.37
C GLU A 62 -3.25 -9.94 -3.31
N LEU A 63 -3.78 -10.19 -2.10
CA LEU A 63 -5.01 -10.96 -1.88
C LEU A 63 -6.23 -10.28 -2.51
N GLN A 64 -6.36 -8.96 -2.37
CA GLN A 64 -7.47 -8.23 -3.01
C GLN A 64 -7.41 -8.37 -4.53
N VAL A 65 -6.24 -8.24 -5.14
CA VAL A 65 -6.04 -8.38 -6.58
C VAL A 65 -6.34 -9.82 -7.03
N GLU A 66 -5.89 -10.82 -6.29
CA GLU A 66 -6.17 -12.23 -6.57
C GLU A 66 -7.67 -12.52 -6.54
N GLN A 67 -8.38 -12.05 -5.50
CA GLN A 67 -9.82 -12.22 -5.37
C GLN A 67 -10.59 -11.59 -6.53
N GLN A 68 -10.22 -10.36 -6.91
CA GLN A 68 -10.86 -9.68 -8.05
C GLN A 68 -10.54 -10.37 -9.38
N ASN A 69 -9.30 -10.82 -9.57
CA ASN A 69 -8.92 -11.58 -10.76
C ASN A 69 -9.66 -12.92 -10.84
N ALA A 70 -9.85 -13.62 -9.73
CA ALA A 70 -10.65 -14.85 -9.71
C ALA A 70 -12.10 -14.60 -10.17
N GLU A 71 -12.71 -13.48 -9.78
CA GLU A 71 -14.04 -13.09 -10.25
C GLU A 71 -14.04 -12.70 -11.74
N ILE A 72 -13.03 -11.96 -12.19
CA ILE A 72 -12.87 -11.62 -13.60
C ILE A 72 -12.71 -12.89 -14.44
N GLN A 73 -11.96 -13.89 -14.00
CA GLN A 73 -11.80 -15.14 -14.76
C GLN A 73 -13.12 -15.89 -14.96
N ARG A 74 -14.09 -15.77 -14.05
CA ARG A 74 -15.43 -16.39 -14.19
C ARG A 74 -16.26 -15.72 -15.27
N THR A 75 -16.14 -14.40 -15.42
CA THR A 75 -16.98 -13.60 -16.33
C THR A 75 -16.28 -13.29 -17.67
N ASN A 76 -14.96 -13.15 -17.66
CA ASN A 76 -14.11 -12.78 -18.78
C ASN A 76 -12.82 -13.65 -18.78
N PRO A 77 -12.92 -14.92 -19.21
CA PRO A 77 -11.78 -15.84 -19.17
C PRO A 77 -10.53 -15.32 -19.89
N GLY A 78 -9.39 -15.42 -19.19
CA GLY A 78 -8.10 -14.94 -19.67
C GLY A 78 -7.97 -13.41 -19.74
N CYS A 79 -8.78 -12.66 -18.99
CA CYS A 79 -8.58 -11.23 -18.71
C CYS A 79 -8.13 -11.03 -17.26
N SER A 80 -7.38 -9.97 -16.98
CA SER A 80 -6.92 -9.68 -15.62
C SER A 80 -6.70 -8.20 -15.37
N ILE A 81 -6.62 -7.85 -14.10
CA ILE A 81 -6.25 -6.52 -13.62
C ILE A 81 -4.91 -6.56 -12.88
N ALA A 82 -4.25 -5.42 -12.85
CA ALA A 82 -3.00 -5.18 -12.14
C ALA A 82 -3.04 -3.83 -11.39
N PRO A 83 -2.33 -3.71 -10.27
CA PRO A 83 -2.24 -2.45 -9.54
C PRO A 83 -1.30 -1.45 -10.24
N MET A 84 -1.74 -0.19 -10.28
CA MET A 84 -0.93 0.99 -10.61
C MET A 84 -0.82 1.88 -9.37
N TYR A 85 0.37 2.41 -9.11
CA TYR A 85 0.65 3.28 -7.98
C TYR A 85 0.74 4.73 -8.42
N ILE A 86 -0.01 5.62 -7.75
CA ILE A 86 -0.01 7.06 -8.04
C ILE A 86 1.29 7.69 -7.50
N PHE A 87 1.56 7.51 -6.21
CA PHE A 87 2.84 7.82 -5.60
C PHE A 87 3.75 6.61 -5.79
N THR A 88 4.69 6.77 -6.71
CA THR A 88 5.69 5.75 -7.07
C THR A 88 6.70 5.52 -5.96
N GLU A 89 7.49 4.45 -6.10
CA GLU A 89 8.55 4.07 -5.16
C GLU A 89 9.52 5.23 -4.83
N MET A 90 9.80 6.11 -5.79
CA MET A 90 10.68 7.27 -5.58
C MET A 90 10.13 8.25 -4.53
N VAL A 91 8.82 8.44 -4.45
CA VAL A 91 8.19 9.31 -3.43
C VAL A 91 8.33 8.65 -2.06
N TRP A 92 8.06 7.34 -1.97
CA TRP A 92 8.11 6.57 -0.74
C TRP A 92 9.53 6.34 -0.20
N LYS A 93 10.54 6.32 -1.07
CA LYS A 93 11.97 6.28 -0.72
C LYS A 93 12.63 7.67 -0.68
N GLY A 94 11.86 8.71 -0.96
CA GLY A 94 12.34 10.07 -1.10
C GLY A 94 12.42 10.86 0.21
N PRO A 95 12.56 12.19 0.11
CA PRO A 95 12.72 13.10 1.26
C PRO A 95 11.56 13.06 2.27
N HIS A 96 10.36 12.70 1.82
CA HIS A 96 9.15 12.65 2.65
C HIS A 96 8.80 11.25 3.18
N SER A 97 9.72 10.28 3.04
CA SER A 97 9.51 8.89 3.50
C SER A 97 9.15 8.79 4.99
N ASP A 98 9.86 9.52 5.87
CA ASP A 98 9.58 9.53 7.31
C ASP A 98 8.19 10.10 7.63
N LEU A 99 7.82 11.19 6.95
CA LEU A 99 6.49 11.78 7.07
C LEU A 99 5.41 10.74 6.73
N LEU A 100 5.52 10.09 5.58
CA LEU A 100 4.50 9.16 5.10
C LEU A 100 4.43 7.89 5.96
N LEU A 101 5.57 7.22 6.19
CA LEU A 101 5.62 5.90 6.82
C LEU A 101 5.52 5.93 8.34
N ASN A 102 6.14 6.92 8.98
CA ASN A 102 6.26 6.95 10.45
C ASN A 102 5.32 7.95 11.10
N ARG A 103 5.17 9.17 10.54
CA ARG A 103 4.33 10.22 11.16
C ARG A 103 2.85 10.06 10.81
N LEU A 104 2.56 9.71 9.56
CA LEU A 104 1.19 9.51 9.08
C LEU A 104 0.76 8.04 9.07
N GLU A 105 1.73 7.11 9.15
CA GLU A 105 1.50 5.66 9.15
C GLU A 105 0.81 5.13 7.89
N LEU A 106 1.00 5.83 6.77
CA LEU A 106 0.47 5.46 5.46
C LEU A 106 1.35 4.40 4.81
N THR A 107 0.80 3.68 3.83
CA THR A 107 1.53 2.70 3.03
C THR A 107 1.34 2.93 1.53
N PRO A 108 2.30 2.52 0.68
CA PRO A 108 2.15 2.60 -0.77
C PRO A 108 1.01 1.72 -1.31
N TYR A 109 0.55 0.75 -0.52
CA TYR A 109 -0.46 -0.23 -0.92
C TYR A 109 -1.88 0.18 -0.50
N ASP A 110 -2.03 1.32 0.19
CA ASP A 110 -3.33 1.83 0.59
C ASP A 110 -4.19 2.18 -0.64
N SER A 111 -5.51 2.01 -0.52
CA SER A 111 -6.47 2.22 -1.62
C SER A 111 -6.47 3.64 -2.19
N TRP A 112 -6.06 4.65 -1.40
CA TRP A 112 -5.93 6.02 -1.88
C TRP A 112 -4.79 6.16 -2.92
N ASN A 113 -3.74 5.33 -2.83
CA ASN A 113 -2.55 5.38 -3.67
C ASN A 113 -2.60 4.41 -4.86
N VAL A 114 -3.46 3.38 -4.79
CA VAL A 114 -3.53 2.30 -5.78
C VAL A 114 -4.76 2.45 -6.67
N ARG A 115 -4.59 2.17 -7.97
CA ARG A 115 -5.68 1.98 -8.93
C ARG A 115 -5.55 0.62 -9.60
N LEU A 116 -6.65 -0.11 -9.70
CA LEU A 116 -6.69 -1.40 -10.36
C LEU A 116 -7.11 -1.21 -11.81
N LEU A 117 -6.22 -1.55 -12.73
CA LEU A 117 -6.35 -1.30 -14.17
C LEU A 117 -6.20 -2.60 -14.95
N ALA A 118 -6.58 -2.61 -16.22
CA ALA A 118 -6.41 -3.79 -17.06
C ALA A 118 -4.91 -4.14 -17.22
N ALA A 119 -4.55 -5.40 -16.99
CA ALA A 119 -3.16 -5.83 -17.01
C ALA A 119 -2.54 -5.81 -18.43
N ASP A 120 -3.37 -5.99 -19.46
CA ASP A 120 -2.95 -6.02 -20.86
C ASP A 120 -4.03 -5.42 -21.79
N GLN A 121 -3.72 -5.32 -23.07
CA GLN A 121 -4.61 -4.74 -24.08
C GLN A 121 -5.92 -5.53 -24.22
N LYS A 122 -5.84 -6.86 -24.20
CA LYS A 122 -7.02 -7.74 -24.29
C LYS A 122 -7.97 -7.46 -23.12
N SER A 123 -7.43 -7.36 -21.91
CA SER A 123 -8.17 -7.09 -20.69
C SER A 123 -8.76 -5.68 -20.72
N ALA A 124 -8.06 -4.69 -21.29
CA ALA A 124 -8.56 -3.32 -21.40
C ALA A 124 -9.82 -3.27 -22.29
N GLU A 125 -9.78 -3.94 -23.43
CA GLU A 125 -10.91 -4.01 -24.36
C GLU A 125 -12.11 -4.77 -23.80
N ALA A 126 -11.87 -5.88 -23.11
CA ALA A 126 -12.92 -6.70 -22.51
C ALA A 126 -13.55 -6.04 -21.29
N LEU A 127 -12.73 -5.49 -20.39
CA LEU A 127 -13.18 -4.93 -19.11
C LEU A 127 -13.58 -3.45 -19.20
N LYS A 128 -13.34 -2.79 -20.35
CA LYS A 128 -13.55 -1.35 -20.54
C LYS A 128 -12.80 -0.51 -19.51
N LEU A 129 -11.60 -0.96 -19.18
CA LEU A 129 -10.69 -0.30 -18.26
C LEU A 129 -9.47 0.21 -19.02
N PRO A 130 -8.86 1.33 -18.60
CA PRO A 130 -7.56 1.72 -19.11
C PRO A 130 -6.53 0.60 -18.86
N ARG A 131 -5.57 0.45 -19.78
CA ARG A 131 -4.45 -0.47 -19.59
C ARG A 131 -3.48 0.10 -18.57
N VAL A 132 -2.94 -0.76 -17.71
CA VAL A 132 -1.90 -0.39 -16.76
C VAL A 132 -0.70 0.19 -17.49
N HIS A 133 -0.23 1.36 -17.06
CA HIS A 133 1.03 1.92 -17.54
C HIS A 133 2.19 1.31 -16.75
N THR A 134 3.15 0.74 -17.48
CA THR A 134 4.38 0.20 -16.90
C THR A 134 5.51 1.19 -17.16
N GLY A 135 5.80 2.02 -16.17
CA GLY A 135 6.79 3.08 -16.30
C GLY A 135 6.64 4.14 -15.22
N GLU A 136 7.73 4.88 -15.02
CA GLU A 136 7.70 6.07 -14.18
C GLU A 136 7.30 7.28 -15.02
N ILE A 137 6.66 8.25 -14.38
CA ILE A 137 6.39 9.57 -14.97
C ILE A 137 7.24 10.57 -14.16
N PRO A 138 8.52 10.80 -14.52
CA PRO A 138 9.45 11.54 -13.66
C PRO A 138 8.98 12.96 -13.32
N GLN A 139 8.34 13.67 -14.26
CA GLN A 139 7.81 15.02 -14.03
C GLN A 139 6.75 15.05 -12.93
N LEU A 140 6.02 13.95 -12.75
CA LEU A 140 5.02 13.80 -11.71
C LEU A 140 5.67 13.69 -10.32
N GLN A 141 6.82 13.02 -10.23
CA GLN A 141 7.51 12.76 -8.96
C GLN A 141 8.03 14.04 -8.32
N ASP A 142 8.70 14.91 -9.08
CA ASP A 142 9.21 16.19 -8.58
C ASP A 142 8.06 17.11 -8.10
N THR A 143 6.96 17.09 -8.84
CA THR A 143 5.76 17.85 -8.49
C THR A 143 5.13 17.32 -7.19
N ILE A 144 4.97 16.00 -7.06
CA ILE A 144 4.47 15.37 -5.82
C ILE A 144 5.35 15.74 -4.63
N ASN A 145 6.67 15.59 -4.74
CA ASN A 145 7.60 15.92 -3.65
C ASN A 145 7.51 17.40 -3.25
N THR A 146 7.44 18.30 -4.23
CA THR A 146 7.29 19.74 -3.96
C THR A 146 6.00 20.03 -3.19
N LEU A 147 4.87 19.46 -3.62
CA LEU A 147 3.57 19.68 -2.98
C LEU A 147 3.50 19.04 -1.58
N LEU A 148 4.10 17.87 -1.37
CA LEU A 148 4.23 17.26 -0.05
C LEU A 148 5.02 18.16 0.92
N GLY A 149 6.11 18.77 0.46
CA GLY A 149 6.88 19.73 1.26
C GLY A 149 6.10 20.99 1.63
N GLN A 150 5.28 21.49 0.70
CA GLN A 150 4.38 22.64 0.96
C GLN A 150 3.30 22.29 1.98
N LEU A 151 2.58 21.18 1.77
CA LEU A 151 1.55 20.70 2.71
C LEU A 151 2.14 20.47 4.11
N GLU A 152 3.33 19.87 4.20
CA GLU A 152 3.99 19.66 5.49
C GLU A 152 4.33 20.99 6.20
N ALA A 153 4.73 22.01 5.43
CA ALA A 153 5.00 23.34 5.97
C ALA A 153 3.72 24.05 6.44
N GLU A 154 2.62 23.92 5.69
CA GLU A 154 1.31 24.51 6.01
C GLU A 154 0.70 23.90 7.27
N HIS A 155 0.80 22.58 7.43
CA HIS A 155 0.27 21.88 8.60
C HIS A 155 1.19 21.96 9.82
N ARG A 156 2.33 22.65 9.73
CA ARG A 156 3.30 22.72 10.84
C ARG A 156 2.67 23.37 12.07
N GLY A 157 2.54 22.58 13.15
CA GLY A 157 1.94 23.04 14.40
C GLY A 157 0.41 22.99 14.43
N ALA A 158 -0.23 22.40 13.42
CA ALA A 158 -1.67 22.14 13.43
C ALA A 158 -2.03 21.13 14.53
N ALA A 159 -3.08 21.42 15.31
CA ALA A 159 -3.55 20.55 16.38
C ALA A 159 -3.98 19.16 15.87
N ASN A 160 -4.49 19.08 14.63
CA ASN A 160 -4.95 17.86 13.98
C ASN A 160 -4.04 17.41 12.82
N PHE A 161 -2.73 17.71 12.91
CA PHE A 161 -1.72 17.46 11.86
C PHE A 161 -1.94 16.15 11.10
N LYS A 162 -2.03 15.01 11.80
CA LYS A 162 -2.14 13.69 11.16
C LYS A 162 -3.41 13.57 10.31
N HIS A 163 -4.54 14.03 10.83
CA HIS A 163 -5.83 13.93 10.13
C HIS A 163 -5.87 14.83 8.90
N ASP A 164 -5.55 16.12 9.09
CA ASP A 164 -5.62 17.10 8.00
C ASP A 164 -4.60 16.81 6.90
N MET A 165 -3.36 16.44 7.28
CA MET A 165 -2.33 16.07 6.31
C MET A 165 -2.70 14.80 5.53
N THR A 166 -3.29 13.80 6.18
CA THR A 166 -3.75 12.57 5.50
C THR A 166 -4.86 12.90 4.50
N ARG A 167 -5.84 13.72 4.89
CA ARG A 167 -6.92 14.18 4.00
C ARG A 167 -6.35 14.87 2.77
N ASP A 168 -5.40 15.78 2.96
CA ASP A 168 -4.86 16.57 1.86
C ASP A 168 -3.95 15.74 0.94
N ILE A 169 -3.21 14.75 1.47
CA ILE A 169 -2.48 13.76 0.66
C ILE A 169 -3.43 12.93 -0.20
N TRP A 170 -4.58 12.51 0.34
CA TRP A 170 -5.58 11.78 -0.45
C TRP A 170 -6.16 12.67 -1.56
N GLY A 171 -6.43 13.94 -1.26
CA GLY A 171 -6.84 14.94 -2.25
C GLY A 171 -5.79 15.09 -3.36
N LEU A 172 -4.51 15.16 -2.99
CA LEU A 172 -3.39 15.25 -3.92
C LEU A 172 -3.29 14.01 -4.82
N SER A 173 -3.41 12.82 -4.25
CA SER A 173 -3.43 11.56 -5.02
C SER A 173 -4.57 11.55 -6.05
N ASN A 174 -5.78 11.96 -5.65
CA ASN A 174 -6.92 12.03 -6.55
C ASN A 174 -6.73 13.08 -7.65
N TYR A 175 -6.17 14.24 -7.32
CA TYR A 175 -5.82 15.27 -8.31
C TYR A 175 -4.85 14.73 -9.37
N PHE A 176 -3.77 14.06 -8.96
CA PHE A 176 -2.83 13.47 -9.91
C PHE A 176 -3.46 12.36 -10.75
N TRP A 177 -4.30 11.54 -10.14
CA TRP A 177 -5.03 10.51 -10.87
C TRP A 177 -5.92 11.11 -11.95
N GLU A 178 -6.84 12.02 -11.60
CA GLU A 178 -7.84 12.53 -12.54
C GLU A 178 -7.26 13.50 -13.58
N GLU A 179 -6.31 14.35 -13.22
CA GLU A 179 -5.84 15.43 -14.09
C GLU A 179 -4.59 15.07 -14.90
N HIS A 180 -3.77 14.14 -14.42
CA HIS A 180 -2.44 13.88 -15.02
C HIS A 180 -2.26 12.43 -15.51
N ILE A 181 -2.75 11.44 -14.77
CA ILE A 181 -2.54 10.04 -15.11
C ILE A 181 -3.65 9.51 -16.00
N LYS A 182 -4.89 9.50 -15.51
CA LYS A 182 -6.06 8.90 -16.18
C LYS A 182 -6.28 9.41 -17.61
N PRO A 183 -6.13 10.71 -17.92
CA PRO A 183 -6.31 11.20 -19.29
C PRO A 183 -5.31 10.56 -20.27
N GLY A 184 -4.06 10.35 -19.85
CA GLY A 184 -3.03 9.71 -20.66
C GLY A 184 -3.15 8.18 -20.78
N LEU A 185 -4.08 7.55 -20.05
CA LEU A 185 -4.37 6.11 -20.15
C LEU A 185 -5.59 5.80 -21.03
N ALA A 186 -6.35 6.82 -21.42
CA ALA A 186 -7.57 6.67 -22.22
C ALA A 186 -7.32 6.67 -23.74
N GLU A 187 -6.06 6.83 -24.16
CA GLU A 187 -5.56 6.74 -25.54
C GLU A 187 -5.08 5.31 -25.89
#